data_AF-A0A133KU59-F1
#
_entry.id   AF-A0A133KU59-F1
#
_cell.length_a   1.000
_cell.length_b   1.000
_cell.length_c   1.000
_cell.angle_alpha   90.00
_cell.angle_beta   90.00
_cell.angle_gamma   90.00
#
_symmetry.space_group_name_H-M   'P 1'
#
loop_
_entity.id
_entity.type
_entity.pdbx_description
1 polymer ?
#
loop_
_entity_poly.entity_id
_entity_poly.type
_entity_poly.pdbx_seq_one_letter_code
_entity_poly.pdbx_strand_id
1 'polypeptide(L)'
;MGTVLLVGLLPRIVFSIISGVFGDRISKKKFILSIDLLRFIIRFVWGVSLFYHAFNIVEVYIYTFVLSLIDAVFNPIYNAILPEVANTDDLSRLVSIN
;
A
#
# COMPACT_ATOMS: atom_id res chain seq x y z
N MET A 1 -16.83 -8.20 -9.56
CA MET A 1 -16.23 -7.90 -8.24
C MET A 1 -15.09 -8.86 -7.91
N GLY A 2 -15.28 -10.19 -7.96
CA GLY A 2 -14.20 -11.17 -7.68
C GLY A 2 -12.94 -11.05 -8.57
N THR A 3 -13.09 -10.65 -9.83
CA THR A 3 -11.96 -10.42 -10.75
C THR A 3 -11.07 -9.24 -10.32
N VAL A 4 -11.66 -8.17 -9.80
CA VAL A 4 -10.93 -7.01 -9.28
C VAL A 4 -10.09 -7.43 -8.07
N LEU A 5 -10.65 -8.26 -7.18
CA LEU A 5 -9.92 -8.83 -6.04
C LEU A 5 -8.73 -9.67 -6.50
N LEU A 6 -8.91 -10.53 -7.51
CA LEU A 6 -7.81 -11.34 -8.06
C LEU A 6 -6.69 -10.47 -8.64
N VAL A 7 -7.05 -9.45 -9.42
CA VAL A 7 -6.11 -8.49 -10.00
C VAL A 7 -5.36 -7.71 -8.93
N GLY A 8 -5.94 -7.50 -7.75
CA GLY A 8 -5.24 -6.90 -6.63
C GLY A 8 -4.35 -7.88 -5.84
N LEU A 9 -4.84 -9.09 -5.61
CA LEU A 9 -4.13 -10.07 -4.77
C LEU A 9 -2.91 -10.67 -5.47
N LEU A 10 -3.01 -11.01 -6.76
CA LEU A 10 -1.93 -11.63 -7.53
C LEU A 10 -0.62 -10.80 -7.51
N PRO A 11 -0.62 -9.53 -7.95
CA PRO A 11 0.58 -8.71 -7.90
C PRO A 11 1.06 -8.51 -6.46
N ARG A 12 0.14 -8.40 -5.50
CA ARG A 12 0.53 -8.22 -4.10
C ARG A 12 1.35 -9.40 -3.57
N ILE A 13 0.97 -10.64 -3.89
CA ILE A 13 1.69 -11.85 -3.48
C ILE A 13 3.03 -11.97 -4.20
N VAL A 14 3.05 -11.73 -5.52
CA VAL A 14 4.29 -11.85 -6.32
C VAL A 14 5.33 -10.81 -5.89
N PHE A 15 4.89 -9.57 -5.66
CA PHE A 15 5.79 -8.46 -5.36
C PHE A 15 6.09 -8.30 -3.86
N SER A 16 5.33 -8.96 -2.96
CA SER A 16 5.67 -8.94 -1.53
C SER A 16 7.01 -9.63 -1.25
N ILE A 17 7.45 -10.58 -2.06
CA ILE A 17 8.77 -11.23 -1.91
C ILE A 17 9.90 -10.20 -2.12
N ILE A 18 9.73 -9.31 -3.10
CA ILE A 18 10.73 -8.30 -3.47
C ILE A 18 10.82 -7.21 -2.38
N SER A 19 9.73 -6.96 -1.66
CA SER A 19 9.68 -5.94 -0.61
C SER A 19 10.71 -6.13 0.51
N GLY A 20 11.07 -7.38 0.83
CA GLY A 20 12.07 -7.68 1.88
C GLY A 20 13.44 -7.09 1.58
N VAL A 21 13.84 -7.07 0.30
CA VAL A 21 15.13 -6.51 -0.14
C VAL A 21 15.17 -4.99 0.03
N PHE A 22 14.03 -4.31 -0.19
CA PHE A 22 13.94 -2.86 -0.06
C PHE A 22 13.83 -2.39 1.39
N GLY A 23 13.23 -3.20 2.27
CA GLY A 23 13.06 -2.90 3.69
C GLY A 23 14.37 -2.81 4.48
N ASP A 24 15.40 -3.55 4.07
CA ASP A 24 16.67 -3.64 4.80
C ASP A 24 17.65 -2.50 4.48
N ARG A 25 17.47 -1.80 3.35
CA ARG A 25 18.46 -0.82 2.84
C ARG A 25 18.00 0.63 2.91
N ILE A 26 16.70 0.88 3.00
CA ILE A 26 16.13 2.23 2.91
C ILE A 26 15.67 2.68 4.30
N SER A 27 15.86 3.96 4.61
CA SER A 27 15.23 4.57 5.80
C SER A 27 13.71 4.40 5.72
N LYS A 28 13.15 3.49 6.53
CA LYS A 28 11.73 3.11 6.56
C LYS A 28 10.82 4.35 6.64
N LYS A 29 11.18 5.33 7.46
CA LYS A 29 10.42 6.58 7.65
C LYS A 29 10.34 7.42 6.37
N LYS A 30 11.47 7.62 5.69
CA LYS A 30 11.52 8.37 4.41
C LYS A 30 10.79 7.60 3.31
N PHE A 31 10.95 6.29 3.26
CA PHE A 31 10.26 5.44 2.30
C PHE A 31 8.73 5.55 2.42
N ILE A 32 8.21 5.39 3.64
CA ILE A 32 6.77 5.46 3.91
C ILE A 32 6.20 6.82 3.52
N LEU A 33 6.87 7.91 3.88
CA LEU A 33 6.42 9.25 3.53
C LEU A 33 6.37 9.46 2.00
N SER A 34 7.42 9.02 1.29
CA SER A 34 7.49 9.13 -0.18
C SER A 34 6.44 8.27 -0.88
N ILE A 35 6.26 7.02 -0.44
CA ILE A 35 5.27 6.12 -1.03
C ILE A 35 3.85 6.56 -0.71
N ASP A 36 3.59 7.08 0.49
CA ASP A 36 2.26 7.54 0.83
C ASP A 36 1.88 8.80 0.03
N LEU A 37 2.84 9.70 -0.21
CA LEU A 37 2.66 10.82 -1.12
C LEU A 37 2.41 10.35 -2.57
N LEU A 38 3.14 9.35 -3.05
CA LEU A 38 2.91 8.75 -4.37
C LEU A 38 1.51 8.14 -4.47
N ARG A 39 1.08 7.39 -3.45
CA ARG A 39 -0.27 6.79 -3.37
C ARG A 39 -1.34 7.88 -3.38
N PHE A 40 -1.13 8.97 -2.64
CA PHE A 40 -2.01 10.13 -2.65
C PHE A 40 -2.11 10.74 -4.05
N ILE A 41 -0.99 11.01 -4.72
CA ILE A 41 -0.98 11.58 -6.08
C ILE A 41 -1.74 10.67 -7.06
N ILE A 42 -1.49 9.36 -7.03
CA ILE A 42 -2.16 8.40 -7.92
C ILE A 42 -3.67 8.41 -7.67
N ARG A 43 -4.10 8.32 -6.40
CA ARG A 43 -5.52 8.38 -6.02
C ARG A 43 -6.17 9.70 -6.42
N PHE A 44 -5.45 10.80 -6.23
CA PHE A 44 -5.94 12.14 -6.53
C PHE A 44 -6.13 12.34 -8.03
N VAL A 45 -5.11 12.02 -8.85
CA VAL A 45 -5.20 12.10 -10.32
C VAL A 45 -6.33 11.21 -10.84
N TRP A 46 -6.44 9.99 -10.33
CA TRP A 46 -7.48 9.06 -10.74
C TRP A 46 -8.88 9.55 -10.33
N GLY A 47 -9.02 10.07 -9.10
CA GLY A 47 -10.26 10.68 -8.60
C GLY A 47 -10.66 11.93 -9.41
N VAL A 48 -9.71 12.77 -9.79
CA VAL A 48 -9.95 13.94 -10.65
C VAL A 48 -10.39 13.52 -12.05
N SER A 49 -9.81 12.45 -12.58
CA SER A 49 -10.18 11.90 -13.89
C SER A 49 -11.67 11.52 -13.98
N LEU A 50 -12.28 11.15 -12.85
CA LEU A 50 -13.71 10.77 -12.77
C LEU A 50 -14.68 11.88 -13.15
N PHE A 51 -14.26 13.14 -13.01
CA PHE A 51 -15.13 14.27 -13.34
C PHE A 51 -15.24 14.51 -14.85
N TYR A 52 -14.31 13.99 -15.65
CA TYR A 52 -14.22 14.28 -17.08
C TYR A 52 -14.79 13.17 -17.97
N HIS A 53 -14.92 11.94 -17.47
CA HIS A 53 -15.47 10.82 -18.24
C HIS A 53 -16.08 9.73 -17.37
N ALA A 54 -16.93 8.90 -17.98
CA ALA A 54 -17.56 7.76 -17.32
C ALA A 54 -16.56 6.61 -17.11
N PHE A 55 -16.64 5.98 -15.94
CA PHE A 55 -15.73 4.93 -15.49
C PHE A 55 -15.76 3.69 -16.41
N ASN A 56 -14.59 3.21 -16.87
CA ASN A 56 -14.47 1.92 -17.56
C ASN A 56 -13.88 0.85 -16.64
N ILE A 57 -14.42 -0.38 -16.65
CA ILE A 57 -13.92 -1.48 -15.84
C ILE A 57 -12.43 -1.81 -16.06
N VAL A 58 -11.90 -1.57 -17.27
CA VAL A 58 -10.47 -1.73 -17.59
C VAL A 58 -9.61 -0.77 -16.75
N GLU A 59 -10.07 0.46 -16.54
CA GLU A 59 -9.36 1.44 -15.71
C GLU A 59 -9.32 0.98 -14.25
N VAL A 60 -10.40 0.35 -13.74
CA VAL A 60 -10.42 -0.23 -12.37
C VAL A 60 -9.33 -1.27 -12.25
N TYR A 61 -9.19 -2.15 -13.24
CA TYR A 61 -8.17 -3.19 -13.22
C TYR A 61 -6.76 -2.62 -13.22
N ILE A 62 -6.47 -1.66 -14.08
CA ILE A 62 -5.16 -1.00 -14.13
C ILE A 62 -4.85 -0.32 -12.80
N TYR A 63 -5.80 0.44 -12.26
CA TYR A 63 -5.62 1.14 -11.00
C TYR A 63 -5.44 0.19 -9.82
N THR A 64 -6.27 -0.85 -9.75
CA THR A 64 -6.18 -1.88 -8.70
C THR A 64 -4.83 -2.59 -8.78
N PHE A 65 -4.37 -2.93 -9.99
CA PHE A 65 -3.07 -3.54 -10.21
C PHE A 65 -1.93 -2.64 -9.73
N VAL A 66 -1.91 -1.37 -10.15
CA VAL A 66 -0.88 -0.39 -9.76
C VAL A 66 -0.85 -0.17 -8.26
N LEU A 67 -2.00 0.08 -7.63
CA LEU A 67 -2.07 0.24 -6.18
C LEU A 67 -1.61 -1.02 -5.44
N SER A 68 -1.96 -2.20 -5.95
CA SER A 68 -1.57 -3.46 -5.31
C SER A 68 -0.07 -3.72 -5.37
N LEU A 69 0.61 -3.29 -6.44
CA LEU A 69 2.07 -3.31 -6.52
C LEU A 69 2.71 -2.41 -5.46
N ILE A 70 2.18 -1.20 -5.30
CA ILE A 70 2.68 -0.25 -4.31
C ILE A 70 2.44 -0.79 -2.89
N ASP A 71 1.24 -1.30 -2.64
CA ASP A 71 0.86 -1.87 -1.35
C ASP A 71 1.66 -3.15 -1.03
N ALA A 72 2.10 -3.92 -2.03
CA ALA A 72 2.98 -5.08 -1.84
C ALA A 72 4.28 -4.72 -1.12
N VAL A 73 4.83 -3.54 -1.40
CA VAL A 73 6.07 -3.05 -0.81
C VAL A 73 5.81 -2.21 0.44
N PHE A 74 4.75 -1.41 0.44
CA PHE A 74 4.41 -0.53 1.57
C PHE A 74 4.08 -1.30 2.86
N ASN A 75 3.20 -2.30 2.79
CA ASN A 75 2.71 -3.01 3.97
C ASN A 75 3.80 -3.65 4.85
N PRO A 76 4.78 -4.40 4.30
CA PRO A 76 5.83 -5.00 5.12
C PRO A 76 6.73 -3.94 5.78
N ILE A 77 7.05 -2.85 5.08
CA ILE A 77 7.87 -1.76 5.62
C ILE A 77 7.10 -0.98 6.69
N TYR A 78 5.80 -0.74 6.48
CA TYR A 78 4.90 -0.12 7.44
C TYR A 78 4.80 -0.94 8.73
N ASN A 79 4.57 -2.25 8.62
CA ASN A 79 4.51 -3.15 9.76
C ASN A 79 5.86 -3.24 10.51
N ALA A 80 6.97 -3.06 9.81
CA ALA A 80 8.31 -3.05 10.40
C ALA A 80 8.68 -1.73 11.11
N ILE A 81 8.06 -0.60 10.78
CA ILE A 81 8.28 0.68 11.47
C ILE A 81 7.27 0.94 12.59
N LEU A 82 6.08 0.33 12.52
CA LEU A 82 5.00 0.58 13.47
C LEU A 82 5.45 0.38 14.93
N PRO A 83 6.20 -0.69 15.29
CA PRO A 83 6.72 -0.85 16.64
C PRO A 83 7.85 0.11 17.01
N GLU A 84 8.59 0.66 16.03
CA GLU A 84 9.65 1.66 16.27
C GLU A 84 9.07 3.05 16.57
N VAL A 85 7.89 3.36 16.01
CA VAL A 85 7.21 4.66 16.14
C VAL A 85 6.20 4.65 17.29
N ALA A 86 5.58 3.51 17.57
CA ALA A 86 4.80 3.33 18.78
C ALA A 86 5.77 3.32 19.98
N ASN A 87 5.71 4.32 20.86
CA ASN A 87 6.40 4.26 22.14
C ASN A 87 6.06 2.93 22.82
N THR A 88 7.09 2.29 23.39
CA THR A 88 7.07 0.93 23.96
C THR A 88 5.98 0.66 25.01
N ASP A 89 5.27 1.68 25.49
CA ASP A 89 4.24 1.59 26.52
C ASP A 89 2.81 1.30 26.01
N ASP A 90 2.51 1.45 24.71
CA ASP A 90 1.13 1.24 24.18
C ASP A 90 0.92 -0.12 23.48
N LEU A 91 1.99 -0.86 23.16
CA LEU A 91 1.91 -2.19 22.54
C LEU A 91 1.21 -3.23 23.44
N SER A 92 1.40 -3.14 24.76
CA SER A 92 0.73 -4.02 25.73
C SER A 92 -0.77 -3.74 25.87
N ARG A 93 -1.23 -2.52 25.54
CA ARG A 93 -2.66 -2.15 25.60
C ARG A 93 -3.44 -2.59 24.37
N LEU A 94 -2.79 -2.62 23.19
CA LEU A 94 -3.45 -3.07 21.96
C LEU A 94 -3.62 -4.60 21.88
N VAL A 95 -2.72 -5.36 22.53
CA VAL A 95 -2.82 -6.83 22.59
C VAL A 95 -3.85 -7.32 23.62
N SER A 96 -4.20 -6.50 24.62
CA SER A 96 -5.12 -6.89 25.70
C SER A 96 -6.60 -6.58 25.43
N ILE A 97 -6.92 -5.98 24.27
CA ILE A 97 -8.30 -5.62 23.87
C ILE A 97 -8.86 -6.60 22.80
N ASN A 98 -8.08 -7.58 22.36
CA ASN A 98 -8.51 -8.64 21.42
C ASN A 98 -8.51 -10.01 22.11
#